data_AF-A0A950L290-F1
#
_entry.id   AF-A0A950L290-F1
#
_cell.length_a   1.000
_cell.length_b   1.000
_cell.length_c   1.000
_cell.angle_alpha   90.00
_cell.angle_beta   90.00
_cell.angle_gamma   90.00
#
_symmetry.space_group_name_H-M   'P 1'
#
loop_
_entity.id
_entity.type
_entity.pdbx_description
1 polymer ?
#
loop_
_entity_poly.entity_id
_entity_poly.type
_entity_poly.pdbx_seq_one_letter_code
_entity_poly.pdbx_strand_id
1 'polypeptide(L)'
;MHEDNSFAYLIYRAMVDQFITKFNQGATQLPQGVANITDLTLQNLLDSDAKLKSLFQNGVGFVQVTASLADAKRAMDKIEKCGDVFVTTSGDRKDPILGWITDNKILELARV
;
A
#
# COMPACT_ATOMS: atom_id res chain seq x y z
N MET A 1 25.86 4.17 4.81
CA MET A 1 24.68 4.45 3.99
C MET A 1 23.51 3.83 4.72
N HIS A 2 22.69 4.63 5.42
CA HIS A 2 21.48 4.10 6.03
C HIS A 2 20.50 3.88 4.88
N GLU A 3 20.27 2.63 4.50
CA GLU A 3 19.01 2.27 3.85
C GLU A 3 17.94 2.62 4.89
N ASP A 4 17.21 3.71 4.65
CA ASP A 4 16.06 4.11 5.44
C ASP A 4 15.09 2.93 5.35
N ASN A 5 15.06 2.08 6.38
CA ASN A 5 14.32 0.81 6.43
C ASN A 5 12.82 1.09 6.65
N SER A 6 12.31 1.96 5.80
CA SER A 6 11.07 2.70 5.93
C SER A 6 10.10 2.26 4.86
N PHE A 7 8.83 2.20 5.22
CA PHE A 7 7.77 1.84 4.30
C PHE A 7 7.67 2.85 3.14
N ALA A 8 7.75 2.35 1.91
CA ALA A 8 7.57 3.16 0.70
C ALA A 8 6.13 3.08 0.16
N TYR A 9 5.66 1.87 -0.20
CA TYR A 9 4.38 1.66 -0.87
C TYR A 9 3.76 0.30 -0.52
N LEU A 10 2.43 0.26 -0.43
CA LEU A 10 1.63 -0.96 -0.46
C LEU A 10 0.85 -0.97 -1.77
N ILE A 11 1.18 -1.92 -2.65
CA ILE A 11 0.64 -1.97 -4.00
C ILE A 11 -0.18 -3.26 -4.15
N TYR A 12 -1.47 -3.10 -4.44
CA TYR A 12 -2.36 -4.24 -4.68
C TYR A 12 -2.20 -4.76 -6.12
N ARG A 13 -2.08 -6.08 -6.28
CA ARG A 13 -1.95 -6.75 -7.60
C ARG A 13 -3.03 -6.30 -8.59
N ALA A 14 -4.27 -6.18 -8.13
CA ALA A 14 -5.38 -5.73 -8.95
C ALA A 14 -5.16 -4.33 -9.58
N MET A 15 -4.45 -3.43 -8.89
CA MET A 15 -4.14 -2.10 -9.41
C MET A 15 -3.07 -2.14 -10.50
N VAL A 16 -2.10 -3.05 -10.38
CA VAL A 16 -1.10 -3.33 -11.42
C VAL A 16 -1.79 -3.88 -12.68
N ASP A 17 -2.66 -4.88 -12.51
CA ASP A 17 -3.41 -5.51 -13.60
C ASP A 17 -4.32 -4.50 -14.33
N GLN A 18 -4.99 -3.62 -13.57
CA GLN A 18 -5.81 -2.54 -14.12
C GLN A 18 -4.97 -1.52 -14.88
N PHE A 19 -3.81 -1.13 -14.36
CA PHE A 19 -2.91 -0.19 -15.03
C PHE A 19 -2.41 -0.73 -16.37
N ILE A 20 -1.97 -2.00 -16.40
CA ILE A 20 -1.55 -2.69 -17.63
C ILE A 20 -2.71 -2.74 -18.64
N THR A 21 -3.92 -3.04 -18.17
CA THR A 21 -5.11 -3.10 -19.02
C THR A 21 -5.42 -1.73 -19.64
N LYS A 22 -5.41 -0.66 -18.84
CA LYS A 22 -5.63 0.72 -19.31
C LYS A 22 -4.56 1.16 -20.31
N PHE A 23 -3.30 0.78 -20.08
CA PHE A 23 -2.21 1.05 -21.01
C PHE A 23 -2.47 0.38 -22.37
N ASN A 24 -2.80 -0.91 -22.40
CA ASN A 24 -3.11 -1.63 -23.64
C ASN A 24 -4.34 -1.06 -24.38
N GLN A 25 -5.27 -0.44 -23.66
CA GLN A 25 -6.44 0.23 -24.22
C GLN A 25 -6.15 1.66 -24.72
N GLY A 26 -4.93 2.18 -24.53
CA GLY A 26 -4.58 3.56 -24.85
C GLY A 26 -5.23 4.60 -23.92
N ALA A 27 -5.73 4.17 -22.75
CA ALA A 27 -6.43 5.00 -21.78
C ALA A 27 -5.50 5.65 -20.74
N THR A 28 -4.19 5.37 -20.82
CA THR A 28 -3.16 5.94 -19.93
C THR A 28 -2.27 6.90 -20.72
N GLN A 29 -2.13 8.14 -20.27
CA GLN A 29 -1.11 9.05 -20.79
C GLN A 29 0.23 8.76 -20.12
N LEU A 30 1.24 8.40 -20.92
CA LEU A 30 2.58 8.12 -20.45
C LEU A 30 3.61 9.07 -21.08
N PRO A 31 4.78 9.26 -20.43
CA PRO A 31 5.89 10.00 -21.01
C PRO A 31 6.32 9.43 -22.37
N GLN A 32 6.94 10.27 -23.20
CA GLN A 32 7.52 9.83 -24.47
C GLN A 32 8.55 8.71 -24.24
N GLY A 33 8.51 7.67 -25.07
CA GLY A 33 9.44 6.53 -25.02
C GLY A 33 8.87 5.25 -24.41
N VAL A 34 7.67 5.28 -23.81
CA VAL A 34 6.98 4.08 -23.34
C VAL A 34 6.01 3.59 -24.41
N ALA A 35 6.44 2.63 -25.22
CA ALA A 35 5.65 2.12 -26.36
C ALA A 35 5.06 0.73 -26.10
N ASN A 36 5.73 -0.09 -25.29
CA ASN A 36 5.33 -1.47 -25.04
C ASN A 36 5.12 -1.74 -23.55
N ILE A 37 4.41 -2.83 -23.25
CA ILE A 37 4.20 -3.30 -21.88
C ILE A 37 5.52 -3.57 -21.13
N THR A 38 6.57 -3.98 -21.85
CA THR A 38 7.91 -4.25 -21.31
C THR A 38 8.65 -2.99 -20.91
N ASP A 39 8.21 -1.83 -21.40
CA ASP A 39 8.81 -0.53 -21.10
C ASP A 39 8.15 0.12 -19.87
N LEU A 40 7.08 -0.49 -19.33
CA LEU A 40 6.37 0.01 -18.16
C LEU A 40 7.21 -0.15 -16.90
N THR A 41 7.24 0.92 -16.11
CA THR A 41 7.91 0.97 -14.82
C THR A 41 6.90 1.18 -13.69
N LEU A 42 7.32 0.89 -12.45
CA LEU A 42 6.55 1.28 -11.27
C LEU A 42 6.29 2.80 -11.24
N GLN A 43 7.26 3.60 -11.65
CA GLN A 43 7.09 5.06 -11.70
C GLN A 43 5.94 5.48 -12.63
N ASN A 44 5.79 4.79 -13.78
CA ASN A 44 4.65 5.04 -14.67
C ASN A 44 3.30 4.74 -14.00
N LEU A 45 3.21 3.68 -13.21
CA LEU A 45 2.01 3.39 -12.41
C LEU A 45 1.76 4.51 -11.39
N LEU A 46 2.79 4.93 -10.65
CA LEU A 46 2.66 5.96 -9.62
C LEU A 46 2.26 7.34 -10.20
N ASP A 47 2.73 7.67 -11.40
CA ASP A 47 2.43 8.95 -12.03
C ASP A 47 1.12 8.94 -12.85
N SER A 48 0.54 7.76 -13.07
CA SER A 48 -0.73 7.63 -13.83
C SER A 48 -1.95 8.16 -13.07
N ASP A 49 -1.93 8.15 -11.75
CA ASP A 49 -3.03 8.61 -10.89
C ASP A 49 -2.51 9.03 -9.51
N ALA A 50 -2.58 10.34 -9.22
CA ALA A 50 -2.12 10.90 -7.95
C ALA A 50 -2.90 10.37 -6.73
N LYS A 51 -4.19 10.03 -6.89
CA LYS A 51 -5.00 9.45 -5.80
C LYS A 51 -4.54 8.03 -5.52
N LEU A 52 -4.23 7.27 -6.57
CA LEU A 52 -3.72 5.91 -6.43
C LEU A 52 -2.34 5.89 -5.76
N LYS A 53 -1.45 6.80 -6.16
CA LYS A 53 -0.15 7.00 -5.48
C LYS A 53 -0.32 7.32 -4.01
N SER A 54 -1.23 8.24 -3.67
CA SER A 54 -1.54 8.58 -2.27
C SER A 54 -2.09 7.38 -1.51
N LEU A 55 -2.95 6.57 -2.12
CA LEU A 55 -3.47 5.34 -1.51
C LEU A 55 -2.32 4.36 -1.19
N PHE A 56 -1.38 4.15 -2.12
CA PHE A 56 -0.25 3.25 -1.88
C PHE A 56 0.69 3.74 -0.77
N GLN A 57 0.81 5.05 -0.58
CA GLN A 57 1.72 5.65 0.41
C GLN A 57 1.10 5.84 1.80
N ASN A 58 -0.23 6.03 1.85
CA ASN A 58 -0.92 6.49 3.05
C ASN A 58 -2.15 5.64 3.41
N GLY A 59 -2.56 4.69 2.57
CA GLY A 59 -3.71 3.79 2.79
C GLY A 59 -3.42 2.64 3.75
N VAL A 60 -2.37 2.75 4.57
CA VAL A 60 -1.91 1.70 5.49
C VAL A 60 -1.66 2.31 6.87
N GLY A 61 -2.07 1.61 7.91
CA GLY A 61 -1.82 1.98 9.30
C GLY A 61 -0.54 1.36 9.84
N PHE A 62 -0.08 1.88 10.99
CA PHE A 62 1.08 1.34 11.72
C PHE A 62 0.74 1.22 13.21
N VAL A 63 1.22 0.15 13.83
CA VAL A 63 1.09 -0.09 15.28
C VAL A 63 2.36 -0.71 15.84
N GLN A 64 2.60 -0.51 17.13
CA GLN A 64 3.72 -1.15 17.83
C GLN A 64 3.47 -2.65 18.06
N VAL A 65 4.53 -3.42 18.25
CA VAL A 65 4.47 -4.88 18.48
C VAL A 65 3.60 -5.31 19.67
N THR A 66 3.41 -4.43 20.65
CA THR A 66 2.58 -4.67 21.85
C THR A 66 1.12 -4.22 21.70
N ALA A 67 0.73 -3.68 20.53
CA ALA A 67 -0.62 -3.18 20.29
C ALA A 67 -1.66 -4.32 20.24
N SER A 68 -2.87 -4.04 20.71
CA SER A 68 -3.98 -5.00 20.63
C SER A 68 -4.60 -5.03 19.23
N LEU A 69 -5.39 -6.07 18.92
CA LEU A 69 -6.19 -6.11 17.69
C LEU A 69 -7.20 -4.95 17.62
N ALA A 70 -7.69 -4.48 18.77
CA ALA A 70 -8.57 -3.31 18.83
C ALA A 70 -7.82 -2.01 18.44
N ASP A 71 -6.53 -1.88 18.80
CA ASP A 71 -5.70 -0.78 18.35
C ASP A 71 -5.46 -0.83 16.84
N ALA A 72 -5.16 -2.02 16.30
CA ALA A 72 -5.02 -2.21 14.86
C ALA A 72 -6.30 -1.83 14.10
N LYS A 73 -7.47 -2.26 14.59
CA LYS A 73 -8.77 -1.88 14.00
C LYS A 73 -9.00 -0.37 14.05
N ARG A 74 -8.70 0.28 15.18
CA ARG A 74 -8.77 1.74 15.31
C ARG A 74 -7.81 2.47 14.37
N ALA A 75 -6.63 1.91 14.11
CA ALA A 75 -5.69 2.47 13.14
C ALA A 75 -6.25 2.39 11.71
N MET A 76 -6.87 1.25 11.34
CA MET A 76 -7.57 1.10 10.06
C MET A 76 -8.71 2.12 9.92
N ASP A 77 -9.55 2.28 10.94
CA ASP A 77 -10.74 3.13 10.88
C ASP A 77 -10.43 4.64 10.75
N LYS A 78 -9.20 5.05 11.08
CA LYS A 78 -8.75 6.45 10.96
C LYS A 78 -8.28 6.80 9.55
N ILE A 79 -8.04 5.82 8.69
CA ILE A 79 -7.46 5.99 7.36
C ILE A 79 -8.51 5.57 6.34
N GLU A 80 -8.82 6.46 5.40
CA GLU A 80 -9.77 6.16 4.33
C GLU A 80 -9.30 4.95 3.52
N LYS A 81 -10.15 3.92 3.41
CA LYS A 81 -9.87 2.67 2.66
C LYS A 81 -8.61 1.91 3.13
N CYS A 82 -8.39 1.84 4.44
CA CYS A 82 -7.30 1.08 5.03
C CYS A 82 -7.70 -0.36 5.35
N GLY A 83 -7.23 -1.31 4.55
CA GLY A 83 -7.37 -2.75 4.82
C GLY A 83 -6.18 -3.36 5.56
N ASP A 84 -5.09 -2.60 5.70
CA ASP A 84 -3.78 -3.13 6.06
C ASP A 84 -3.14 -2.31 7.18
N VAL A 85 -2.55 -2.99 8.16
CA VAL A 85 -1.77 -2.37 9.23
C VAL A 85 -0.45 -3.11 9.37
N PHE A 86 0.66 -2.37 9.33
CA PHE A 86 1.97 -2.93 9.62
C PHE A 86 2.31 -2.82 11.10
N VAL A 87 2.98 -3.85 11.59
CA VAL A 87 3.51 -3.90 12.95
C VAL A 87 4.98 -3.52 12.90
N THR A 88 5.37 -2.51 13.66
CA THR A 88 6.79 -2.09 13.79
C THR A 88 7.18 -2.04 15.27
N THR A 89 8.45 -1.75 15.56
CA THR A 89 8.92 -1.67 16.95
C THR A 89 8.18 -0.61 17.76
N SER A 90 8.05 0.61 17.23
CA SER A 90 7.39 1.73 17.91
C SER A 90 6.00 2.08 17.36
N GLY A 91 5.58 1.46 16.26
CA GLY A 91 4.40 1.88 15.50
C GLY A 91 4.66 3.04 14.54
N ASP A 92 5.91 3.46 14.35
CA ASP A 92 6.30 4.41 13.31
C ASP A 92 6.52 3.71 11.96
N ARG A 93 6.20 4.40 10.85
CA ARG A 93 6.39 3.94 9.47
C ARG A 93 7.86 3.88 9.03
N LYS A 94 8.76 4.53 9.77
CA LYS A 94 10.21 4.55 9.54
C LYS A 94 10.93 3.37 10.17
N ASP A 95 10.26 2.69 11.10
CA ASP A 95 10.81 1.50 11.73
C ASP A 95 10.68 0.28 10.81
N PRO A 96 11.56 -0.72 10.96
CA PRO A 96 11.44 -1.98 10.25
C PRO A 96 10.07 -2.64 10.47
N ILE A 97 9.46 -3.11 9.39
CA ILE A 97 8.21 -3.88 9.44
C ILE A 97 8.50 -5.27 10.00
N LEU A 98 7.90 -5.57 11.16
CA LEU A 98 8.00 -6.84 11.86
C LEU A 98 6.85 -7.79 11.52
N GLY A 99 5.71 -7.25 11.08
CA GLY A 99 4.52 -8.03 10.78
C GLY A 99 3.46 -7.23 10.03
N TRP A 100 2.42 -7.93 9.59
CA TRP A 100 1.33 -7.37 8.80
C TRP A 100 0.00 -7.97 9.24
N ILE A 101 -0.99 -7.09 9.47
CA ILE A 101 -2.35 -7.43 9.87
C ILE A 101 -3.29 -6.91 8.78
N THR A 102 -4.14 -7.80 8.27
CA THR A 102 -5.21 -7.44 7.34
C THR A 102 -6.55 -7.33 8.06
N ASP A 103 -7.46 -6.54 7.50
CA ASP A 103 -8.85 -6.41 7.94
C ASP A 103 -9.56 -7.77 8.05
N ASN A 104 -9.34 -8.65 7.08
CA ASN A 104 -9.85 -10.02 7.08
C ASN A 104 -9.39 -10.80 8.31
N LYS A 105 -8.12 -10.61 8.73
CA LYS A 105 -7.58 -11.29 9.92
C LYS A 105 -8.24 -10.78 11.20
N ILE A 106 -8.52 -9.47 11.28
CA ILE A 106 -9.25 -8.89 12.41
C ILE A 106 -10.67 -9.45 12.46
N LEU A 107 -11.37 -9.51 11.32
CA LEU A 107 -12.74 -10.04 11.24
C LEU A 107 -12.82 -11.52 11.62
N GLU A 108 -11.84 -12.34 11.23
CA GLU A 108 -11.75 -13.75 11.61
C GLU A 108 -11.70 -13.90 13.14
N LEU A 109 -10.86 -13.11 13.81
CA LEU A 109 -10.62 -13.19 15.26
C LEU A 109 -11.70 -12.48 16.09
N ALA A 110 -12.53 -11.64 15.47
CA ALA A 110 -13.65 -10.95 16.13
C ALA A 110 -14.93 -11.81 16.22
N ARG A 111 -14.99 -12.95 15.53
CA ARG A 111 -16.11 -13.89 15.66
C ARG A 111 -16.02 -14.60 17.01
N VAL A 112 -16.73 -14.06 18.00
CA VAL A 112 -17.01 -14.67 19.31
C VAL A 112 -18.40 -15.31 19.28
#